data_AF-A0A9E7U431-F1
#
_entry.id   AF-A0A9E7U431-F1
#
_cell.length_a   1.000
_cell.length_b   1.000
_cell.length_c   1.000
_cell.angle_alpha   90.00
_cell.angle_beta   90.00
_cell.angle_gamma   90.00
#
_symmetry.space_group_name_H-M   'P 1'
#
loop_
_entity.id
_entity.type
_entity.pdbx_description
1 polymer ?
#
loop_
_entity_poly.entity_id
_entity_poly.type
_entity_poly.pdbx_seq_one_letter_code
_entity_poly.pdbx_strand_id
1 'polypeptide(L)' 'MRSEEAIRDRIAALEAEYDSHDPPSSAFEDEAEVAILRAIEELEWVLEEYEGEEFTT' A
#
# COMPACT_ATOMS: atom_id res chain seq x y z
N MET A 1 16.73 2.29 -3.10
CA MET A 1 15.63 1.35 -3.37
C MET A 1 15.44 0.48 -2.15
N ARG A 2 14.21 0.38 -1.63
CA ARG A 2 13.84 -0.69 -0.68
C ARG A 2 13.75 -2.01 -1.47
N SER A 3 14.02 -3.14 -0.85
CA SER A 3 13.82 -4.46 -1.48
C SER A 3 12.33 -4.74 -1.67
N GLU A 4 12.01 -5.61 -2.62
CA GLU A 4 10.65 -6.11 -2.90
C GLU A 4 9.98 -6.68 -1.64
N GLU A 5 10.71 -7.49 -0.87
CA GLU A 5 10.27 -8.01 0.44
C GLU A 5 9.90 -6.89 1.42
N ALA A 6 10.73 -5.84 1.52
CA ALA A 6 10.46 -4.70 2.40
C ALA A 6 9.27 -3.86 1.93
N ILE A 7 8.90 -3.91 0.65
CA ILE A 7 7.72 -3.25 0.10
C ILE A 7 6.47 -4.07 0.44
N ARG A 8 6.50 -5.39 0.27
CA ARG A 8 5.39 -6.29 0.64
C ARG A 8 5.10 -6.24 2.14
N ASP A 9 6.12 -6.25 2.98
CA ASP A 9 5.96 -6.09 4.44
C ASP A 9 5.29 -4.75 4.80
N ARG A 10 5.60 -3.69 4.05
CA ARG A 10 5.01 -2.37 4.28
C ARG A 10 3.54 -2.31 3.84
N ILE A 11 3.18 -2.94 2.73
CA ILE A 11 1.79 -3.05 2.26
C ILE A 11 0.96 -3.79 3.34
N ALA A 12 1.43 -4.95 3.80
CA ALA A 12 0.71 -5.73 4.82
C ALA A 12 0.48 -4.96 6.13
N ALA A 13 1.44 -4.11 6.53
CA ALA A 13 1.27 -3.24 7.68
C ALA A 13 0.23 -2.13 7.46
N LEU A 14 0.18 -1.56 6.25
CA LEU A 14 -0.80 -0.53 5.87
C LEU A 14 -2.21 -1.11 5.73
N GLU A 15 -2.35 -2.33 5.19
CA GLU A 15 -3.62 -3.04 5.12
C GLU A 15 -4.18 -3.34 6.52
N ALA A 16 -3.33 -3.81 7.45
CA ALA A 16 -3.73 -4.03 8.83
C ALA A 16 -4.11 -2.72 9.56
N GLU A 17 -3.46 -1.61 9.22
CA GLU A 17 -3.81 -0.28 9.74
C GLU A 17 -5.18 0.15 9.20
N TYR A 18 -5.42 -0.01 7.90
CA TYR A 18 -6.70 0.25 7.25
C TYR A 18 -7.83 -0.59 7.85
N ASP A 19 -7.64 -1.90 8.00
CA ASP A 19 -8.62 -2.81 8.60
C ASP A 19 -8.99 -2.44 10.05
N SER A 20 -8.07 -1.80 10.79
CA SER A 20 -8.33 -1.35 12.16
C SER A 20 -9.32 -0.18 12.24
N HIS A 21 -9.60 0.47 11.11
CA HIS A 21 -10.57 1.56 10.97
C HIS A 21 -11.98 1.08 10.57
N ASP A 22 -12.23 -0.22 10.37
CA ASP A 22 -13.55 -0.76 10.02
C ASP A 22 -14.35 -1.19 11.29
N PRO A 23 -15.57 -0.67 11.55
CA PRO A 23 -16.32 0.28 10.73
C PRO A 23 -15.84 1.72 10.89
N PRO A 24 -15.84 2.51 9.79
CA PRO A 24 -15.42 3.90 9.82
C PRO A 24 -16.31 4.64 10.82
N SER A 25 -15.69 5.20 11.87
CA SER A 25 -16.43 5.78 12.98
C SER A 25 -16.76 7.26 12.73
N SER A 26 -16.12 7.92 11.74
CA SER A 26 -16.47 9.26 11.29
C SER A 26 -15.88 9.66 9.91
N ALA A 27 -16.48 10.65 9.25
CA ALA A 27 -15.96 11.26 8.00
C ALA A 27 -14.61 12.01 8.16
N PHE A 28 -14.11 12.18 9.39
CA PHE A 28 -12.77 12.71 9.65
C PHE A 28 -11.70 11.60 9.61
N GLU A 29 -12.09 10.33 9.73
CA GLU A 29 -11.20 9.18 9.51
C GLU A 29 -10.95 8.94 8.00
N ASP A 30 -11.85 9.41 7.13
CA ASP A 30 -11.71 9.33 5.66
C ASP A 30 -10.36 9.88 5.14
N GLU A 31 -9.79 10.96 5.70
CA GLU A 31 -8.51 11.51 5.21
C GLU A 31 -7.31 10.60 5.56
N ALA A 32 -7.35 9.95 6.73
CA ALA A 32 -6.31 9.01 7.14
C ALA A 32 -6.42 7.70 6.34
N GLU A 33 -7.64 7.19 6.16
CA GLU A 33 -7.92 6.04 5.31
C GLU A 33 -7.49 6.29 3.86
N VAL A 34 -7.79 7.48 3.30
CA VAL A 34 -7.34 7.87 1.94
C VAL A 34 -5.81 7.97 1.86
N ALA A 35 -5.13 8.43 2.91
CA ALA A 35 -3.67 8.48 2.94
C ALA A 35 -3.06 7.06 2.96
N ILE A 36 -3.66 6.14 3.72
CA ILE A 36 -3.26 4.73 3.78
C ILE A 36 -3.48 4.05 2.41
N LEU A 37 -4.64 4.23 1.80
CA LEU A 37 -4.96 3.65 0.49
C LEU A 37 -4.03 4.16 -0.62
N ARG A 38 -3.72 5.47 -0.65
CA ARG A 38 -2.75 6.02 -1.60
C ARG A 38 -1.34 5.46 -1.40
N ALA A 39 -0.95 5.24 -0.15
CA ALA A 39 0.34 4.64 0.16
C ALA A 39 0.41 3.17 -0.26
N ILE A 40 -0.69 2.43 -0.15
CA ILE A 40 -0.79 1.05 -0.65
C ILE A 40 -0.69 1.05 -2.18
N GLU A 41 -1.49 1.86 -2.88
CA GLU A 41 -1.51 1.96 -4.35
C GLU A 41 -0.13 2.32 -4.93
N GLU A 42 0.59 3.27 -4.34
CA GLU A 42 1.94 3.65 -4.78
C GLU A 42 2.93 2.47 -4.64
N LEU A 43 2.84 1.72 -3.54
CA LEU A 43 3.73 0.59 -3.29
C LEU A 43 3.41 -0.60 -4.21
N GLU A 44 2.13 -0.83 -4.51
CA GLU A 44 1.70 -1.83 -5.49
C GLU A 44 2.20 -1.47 -6.89
N TRP A 45 2.11 -0.20 -7.30
CA TRP A 45 2.67 0.27 -8.58
C TRP A 45 4.19 0.06 -8.64
N VAL A 46 4.91 0.34 -7.55
CA VAL A 46 6.36 0.07 -7.47
C VAL A 46 6.67 -1.43 -7.63
N LEU A 47 5.86 -2.32 -7.05
CA LEU A 47 6.04 -3.77 -7.24
C LEU A 47 5.76 -4.19 -8.69
N GLU A 48 4.73 -3.62 -9.32
CA GLU A 48 4.44 -3.84 -10.73
C GLU A 48 5.61 -3.42 -11.63
N GLU A 49 6.27 -2.29 -11.34
CA GLU A 49 7.47 -1.87 -12.06
C GLU A 49 8.66 -2.81 -11.83
N TYR A 50 8.85 -3.34 -10.62
CA TYR A 50 9.87 -4.37 -10.34
C TYR A 50 9.64 -5.67 -11.12
N GLU A 51 8.38 -6.12 -11.25
CA GLU A 51 8.02 -7.31 -12.03
C GLU A 51 8.04 -7.02 -13.55
N GLY A 52 7.72 -5.80 -13.97
CA GLY A 52 7.69 -5.35 -15.37
C GLY A 52 9.07 -5.19 -16.03
N GLU A 53 10.14 -5.06 -15.25
CA GLU A 53 11.52 -5.10 -15.77
C GLU A 53 11.88 -6.47 -16.41
N GLU A 54 11.09 -7.53 -16.20
CA GLU A 54 11.29 -8.84 -16.83
C GLU A 54 10.79 -8.92 -18.29
N PHE A 55 10.11 -7.89 -18.83
CA PHE A 55 9.48 -7.97 -20.16
C PHE A 55 10.37 -7.63 -21.37
N THR A 56 11.69 -7.46 -21.19
CA THR A 56 12.63 -7.37 -22.31
C THR A 56 13.97 -8.06 -22.01
N THR A 57 14.10 -9.36 -22.32
CA THR A 57 15.36 -10.00 -22.78
C THR A 57 15.06 -11.33 -23.48
#